data_AF-A0A963UQX6-F1
#
_entry.id   AF-A0A963UQX6-F1
#
_cell.length_a   1.000
_cell.length_b   1.000
_cell.length_c   1.000
_cell.angle_alpha   90.00
_cell.angle_beta   90.00
_cell.angle_gamma   90.00
#
_symmetry.space_group_name_H-M   'P 1'
#
loop_
_entity.id
_entity.type
_entity.pdbx_description
1 polymer ?
#
loop_
_entity_poly.entity_id
_entity_poly.type
_entity_poly.pdbx_seq_one_letter_code
_entity_poly.pdbx_strand_id
1 'polypeptide(L)'
;MAGSGGPWGGGGSGGDDDDRPGGRGGRRPGQGGSVPEIDEIMKKGAEQLKVLMGGRGGGPRGPSNGGGGGGGLPGPLMTRGTLGLGALAAAAVWMFASFYTVKPEEQSVELFLGKFSQIGQPGLNFAPWPFVTANVIAVTPERIENIGVGGSNSDSGLMLTGDENIVDIDFQVVWNINDPQEYLFNLRDPELTINAVAESAMREIIAQSQLAPILNRDRGIIAERLKDLIQSTLNSYDSGLNIVRVNFDRADPPREVIDAFKNVQSAEQQRDRLQKEADAYANTVLAGARGQAAQLLEEAEGYRAQVVNQAEGEASRFSAVLGEYAKAPDVTRKRLYLETMEEVMGRVDKVIIDESQGGQGVVPYLPLNELGKKPATGGTN
;
A
#
# COMPACT_ATOMS: atom_id res chain seq x y z
N MET A 1 -12.51 8.95 57.43
CA MET A 1 -13.32 8.17 56.48
C MET A 1 -12.40 7.63 55.39
N ALA A 2 -12.68 6.45 54.81
CA ALA A 2 -11.99 5.89 53.62
C ALA A 2 -12.35 6.71 52.35
N GLY A 3 -11.86 6.50 51.10
CA GLY A 3 -10.96 5.54 50.42
C GLY A 3 -10.91 5.97 48.92
N SER A 4 -10.27 5.31 47.93
CA SER A 4 -9.46 4.07 47.80
C SER A 4 -8.07 4.43 47.19
N GLY A 5 -7.23 3.62 46.51
CA GLY A 5 -7.21 2.19 46.16
C GLY A 5 -7.30 1.93 44.63
N GLY A 6 -6.14 1.73 43.98
CA GLY A 6 -5.97 1.34 42.57
C GLY A 6 -4.46 1.19 42.21
N PRO A 7 -4.03 0.20 41.39
CA PRO A 7 -2.94 -0.65 41.88
C PRO A 7 -1.78 -1.02 40.91
N TRP A 8 -0.54 -1.06 41.44
CA TRP A 8 0.74 -1.61 40.89
C TRP A 8 1.33 -0.87 39.66
N GLY A 9 2.58 -0.38 39.60
CA GLY A 9 3.77 -0.46 40.49
C GLY A 9 4.57 -1.77 40.30
N GLY A 10 5.90 -1.84 40.18
CA GLY A 10 7.02 -0.87 40.19
C GLY A 10 8.33 -1.69 40.14
N GLY A 11 9.43 -1.19 39.55
CA GLY A 11 10.63 -2.02 39.25
C GLY A 11 11.73 -2.06 40.33
N GLY A 12 12.81 -2.85 40.10
CA GLY A 12 14.07 -2.72 40.85
C GLY A 12 14.92 -3.98 41.08
N SER A 13 16.05 -4.07 40.36
CA SER A 13 17.38 -4.64 40.70
C SER A 13 17.58 -5.70 41.83
N GLY A 14 18.20 -6.83 41.44
CA GLY A 14 19.50 -7.27 41.98
C GLY A 14 19.58 -8.23 43.18
N GLY A 15 20.52 -9.19 43.13
CA GLY A 15 21.03 -9.96 44.28
C GLY A 15 21.04 -11.48 44.10
N ASP A 16 22.22 -12.09 44.21
CA ASP A 16 22.44 -13.54 44.37
C ASP A 16 21.92 -14.06 45.73
N ASP A 17 21.43 -15.30 45.77
CA ASP A 17 22.03 -16.41 46.56
C ASP A 17 21.16 -17.68 46.50
N ASP A 18 21.81 -18.85 46.57
CA ASP A 18 21.19 -20.18 46.55
C ASP A 18 20.60 -20.56 47.92
N ASP A 19 19.29 -20.83 48.01
CA ASP A 19 18.72 -21.59 49.14
C ASP A 19 17.49 -22.45 48.77
N ARG A 20 17.21 -23.46 49.59
CA ARG A 20 16.25 -24.58 49.38
C ARG A 20 14.81 -24.16 49.81
N PRO A 21 13.75 -25.01 49.94
CA PRO A 21 13.57 -26.45 49.67
C PRO A 21 12.20 -26.91 49.07
N GLY A 22 12.08 -28.22 48.78
CA GLY A 22 10.92 -29.03 49.24
C GLY A 22 9.77 -29.37 48.27
N GLY A 23 9.51 -30.67 48.08
CA GLY A 23 8.31 -31.17 47.38
C GLY A 23 8.22 -32.70 47.32
N ARG A 24 7.43 -33.32 48.21
CA ARG A 24 7.07 -34.76 48.17
C ARG A 24 6.41 -35.09 46.82
N GLY A 25 6.51 -36.28 46.22
CA GLY A 25 6.85 -37.60 46.76
C GLY A 25 5.82 -38.61 46.25
N GLY A 26 6.13 -39.29 45.13
CA GLY A 26 5.24 -40.22 44.41
C GLY A 26 5.85 -41.61 44.25
N ARG A 27 5.01 -42.66 44.23
CA ARG A 27 5.42 -44.06 44.42
C ARG A 27 5.95 -44.76 43.15
N ARG A 28 6.85 -45.72 43.36
CA ARG A 28 7.23 -46.81 42.43
C ARG A 28 6.00 -47.51 41.81
N PRO A 29 6.15 -47.96 40.56
CA PRO A 29 6.30 -49.40 40.27
C PRO A 29 7.76 -49.71 39.92
N GLY A 30 8.21 -50.96 39.83
CA GLY A 30 7.50 -52.23 39.85
C GLY A 30 8.20 -53.19 38.88
N GLN A 31 8.99 -54.11 39.44
CA GLN A 31 9.88 -55.05 38.74
C GLN A 31 9.26 -55.73 37.51
N GLY A 32 9.94 -55.60 36.36
CA GLY A 32 9.90 -56.51 35.21
C GLY A 32 11.24 -56.37 34.52
N GLY A 33 12.07 -57.40 34.36
CA GLY A 33 11.71 -58.71 33.81
C GLY A 33 12.47 -58.86 32.50
N SER A 34 13.80 -58.84 32.58
CA SER A 34 14.68 -58.96 31.41
C SER A 34 14.55 -60.35 30.80
N VAL A 35 13.84 -60.42 29.67
CA VAL A 35 13.55 -61.68 28.97
C VAL A 35 14.84 -62.18 28.29
N PRO A 36 15.35 -63.40 28.58
CA PRO A 36 16.64 -63.88 28.03
C PRO A 36 16.67 -64.22 26.53
N GLU A 37 15.60 -63.95 25.78
CA GLU A 37 15.39 -64.57 24.46
C GLU A 37 16.09 -63.84 23.30
N ILE A 38 16.36 -62.53 23.41
CA ILE A 38 16.95 -61.77 22.29
C ILE A 38 18.45 -62.10 22.12
N ASP A 39 19.20 -62.24 23.21
CA ASP A 39 20.63 -62.63 23.17
C ASP A 39 20.81 -64.09 22.68
N GLU A 40 19.87 -64.99 23.00
CA GLU A 40 19.87 -66.34 22.44
C GLU A 40 19.56 -66.36 20.94
N ILE A 41 18.62 -65.55 20.47
CA ILE A 41 18.28 -65.44 19.05
C ILE A 41 19.47 -64.86 18.26
N MET A 42 20.16 -63.84 18.79
CA MET A 42 21.39 -63.32 18.16
C MET A 42 22.52 -64.36 18.13
N LYS A 43 22.75 -65.12 19.21
CA LYS A 43 23.74 -66.21 19.19
C LYS A 43 23.39 -67.32 18.20
N LYS A 44 22.14 -67.77 18.17
CA LYS A 44 21.68 -68.82 17.23
C LYS A 44 21.80 -68.38 15.77
N GLY A 45 21.57 -67.10 15.46
CA GLY A 45 21.82 -66.53 14.13
C GLY A 45 23.30 -66.51 13.74
N ALA A 46 24.18 -66.07 14.65
CA ALA A 46 25.62 -66.07 14.44
C ALA A 46 26.22 -67.49 14.30
N GLU A 47 25.67 -68.46 15.02
CA GLU A 47 26.09 -69.87 14.96
C GLU A 47 25.64 -70.55 13.67
N GLN A 48 24.42 -70.31 13.17
CA GLN A 48 23.97 -70.84 11.89
C GLN A 48 24.78 -70.29 10.70
N LEU A 49 25.11 -68.99 10.71
CA LEU A 49 25.96 -68.38 9.68
C LEU A 49 27.38 -69.01 9.69
N LYS A 50 27.92 -69.30 10.88
CA LYS A 50 29.22 -69.96 11.05
C LYS A 50 29.24 -71.41 10.57
N VAL A 51 28.14 -72.15 10.76
CA VAL A 51 28.00 -73.54 10.27
C VAL A 51 27.87 -73.58 8.73
N LEU A 52 27.20 -72.59 8.12
CA LEU A 52 27.13 -72.50 6.64
C LEU A 52 28.46 -72.12 5.98
N MET A 53 29.39 -71.51 6.72
CA MET A 53 30.65 -70.96 6.20
C MET A 53 31.91 -71.77 6.57
N GLY A 54 31.80 -72.81 7.41
CA GLY A 54 32.95 -73.37 8.15
C GLY A 54 33.00 -74.89 8.29
N GLY A 55 32.61 -75.66 7.28
CA GLY A 55 32.68 -77.12 7.34
C GLY A 55 34.04 -77.71 6.92
N ARG A 56 34.86 -78.21 7.87
CA ARG A 56 35.67 -79.46 7.75
C ARG A 56 36.34 -79.83 9.08
N GLY A 57 36.00 -80.99 9.64
CA GLY A 57 36.34 -81.38 11.02
C GLY A 57 37.74 -81.97 11.30
N GLY A 58 37.88 -82.53 12.51
CA GLY A 58 38.90 -83.55 12.82
C GLY A 58 39.71 -83.36 14.12
N GLY A 59 39.33 -84.11 15.17
CA GLY A 59 40.25 -84.83 16.10
C GLY A 59 41.22 -84.07 17.03
N PRO A 60 41.24 -84.33 18.35
CA PRO A 60 42.26 -83.80 19.26
C PRO A 60 43.48 -84.74 19.39
N ARG A 61 44.70 -84.21 19.20
CA ARG A 61 45.95 -84.88 19.63
C ARG A 61 47.14 -83.92 19.76
N GLY A 62 47.74 -83.87 20.95
CA GLY A 62 49.17 -83.59 21.19
C GLY A 62 49.66 -82.13 21.06
N PRO A 63 50.33 -81.56 22.08
CA PRO A 63 51.02 -80.28 21.96
C PRO A 63 52.46 -80.45 21.44
N SER A 64 52.91 -79.57 20.54
CA SER A 64 54.33 -79.37 20.28
C SER A 64 54.64 -77.96 19.77
N ASN A 65 55.42 -77.26 20.58
CA ASN A 65 56.46 -76.27 20.25
C ASN A 65 56.69 -75.89 18.77
N GLY A 66 56.79 -74.57 18.52
CA GLY A 66 57.81 -74.01 17.63
C GLY A 66 57.35 -73.02 16.55
N GLY A 67 58.07 -71.89 16.47
CA GLY A 67 58.35 -71.20 15.21
C GLY A 67 57.35 -70.14 14.75
N GLY A 68 57.83 -68.89 14.68
CA GLY A 68 57.06 -67.77 14.12
C GLY A 68 56.77 -67.90 12.62
N GLY A 69 55.73 -67.18 12.19
CA GLY A 69 55.34 -67.02 10.80
C GLY A 69 54.13 -66.09 10.73
N GLY A 70 54.20 -65.03 9.91
CA GLY A 70 53.16 -64.01 9.86
C GLY A 70 51.81 -64.57 9.40
N GLY A 71 50.82 -64.56 10.29
CA GLY A 71 49.44 -64.89 9.98
C GLY A 71 48.76 -63.74 9.26
N GLY A 72 48.84 -63.72 7.93
CA GLY A 72 47.95 -62.88 7.11
C GLY A 72 46.50 -63.24 7.39
N LEU A 73 45.65 -62.21 7.53
CA LEU A 73 44.20 -62.37 7.71
C LEU A 73 43.64 -63.26 6.58
N PRO A 74 42.80 -64.28 6.87
CA PRO A 74 42.21 -65.11 5.84
C PRO A 74 41.19 -64.27 5.05
N GLY A 75 41.59 -63.78 3.89
CA GLY A 75 40.69 -63.12 2.95
C GLY A 75 39.52 -64.05 2.58
N PRO A 76 38.29 -63.54 2.44
CA PRO A 76 37.13 -64.39 2.19
C PRO A 76 37.30 -65.16 0.89
N LEU A 77 37.05 -66.48 0.95
CA LEU A 77 37.06 -67.39 -0.19
C LEU A 77 35.91 -67.04 -1.15
N MET A 78 36.17 -66.09 -2.05
CA MET A 78 35.27 -65.64 -3.11
C MET A 78 34.97 -66.78 -4.10
N THR A 79 34.01 -67.62 -3.74
CA THR A 79 33.41 -68.59 -4.66
C THR A 79 32.63 -67.81 -5.72
N ARG A 80 32.68 -68.22 -6.99
CA ARG A 80 32.01 -67.49 -8.10
C ARG A 80 30.52 -67.17 -7.83
N GLY A 81 29.81 -68.02 -7.09
CA GLY A 81 28.43 -67.76 -6.63
C GLY A 81 28.30 -66.65 -5.58
N THR A 82 29.25 -66.53 -4.64
CA THR A 82 29.27 -65.43 -3.66
C THR A 82 29.60 -64.08 -4.30
N LEU A 83 30.46 -64.07 -5.33
CA LEU A 83 30.70 -62.89 -6.17
C LEU A 83 29.44 -62.50 -6.96
N GLY A 84 28.73 -63.47 -7.53
CA GLY A 84 27.46 -63.22 -8.23
C GLY A 84 26.38 -62.64 -7.32
N LEU A 85 26.16 -63.23 -6.15
CA LEU A 85 25.19 -62.71 -5.16
C LEU A 85 25.60 -61.34 -4.62
N GLY A 86 26.89 -61.12 -4.36
CA GLY A 86 27.42 -59.81 -3.94
C GLY A 86 27.21 -58.73 -5.00
N ALA A 87 27.46 -59.04 -6.27
CA ALA A 87 27.22 -58.12 -7.39
C ALA A 87 25.72 -57.81 -7.56
N LEU A 88 24.84 -58.80 -7.38
CA LEU A 88 23.38 -58.62 -7.47
C LEU A 88 22.86 -57.76 -6.30
N ALA A 89 23.35 -57.98 -5.08
CA ALA A 89 23.05 -57.14 -3.92
C ALA A 89 23.56 -55.70 -4.12
N ALA A 90 24.78 -55.52 -4.65
CA ALA A 90 25.33 -54.21 -4.98
C ALA A 90 24.50 -53.49 -6.05
N ALA A 91 24.06 -54.20 -7.09
CA ALA A 91 23.19 -53.64 -8.13
C ALA A 91 21.79 -53.25 -7.60
N ALA A 92 21.24 -54.03 -6.66
CA ALA A 92 19.97 -53.70 -6.00
C ALA A 92 20.09 -52.46 -5.10
N VAL A 93 21.16 -52.35 -4.31
CA VAL A 93 21.46 -51.15 -3.50
C VAL A 93 21.70 -49.94 -4.40
N TRP A 94 22.42 -50.12 -5.52
CA TRP A 94 22.67 -49.08 -6.51
C TRP A 94 21.39 -48.58 -7.18
N MET A 95 20.50 -49.48 -7.64
CA MET A 95 19.20 -49.06 -8.18
C MET A 95 18.33 -48.36 -7.14
N PHE A 96 18.31 -48.83 -5.90
CA PHE A 96 17.56 -48.17 -4.82
C PHE A 96 18.12 -46.76 -4.53
N ALA A 97 19.44 -46.61 -4.48
CA ALA A 97 20.12 -45.32 -4.29
C ALA A 97 20.05 -44.38 -5.51
N SER A 98 19.61 -44.87 -6.68
CA SER A 98 19.42 -44.07 -7.90
C SER A 98 18.04 -43.40 -7.97
N PHE A 99 17.13 -43.70 -7.04
CA PHE A 99 15.87 -42.98 -6.91
C PHE A 99 16.05 -41.71 -6.10
N TYR A 100 15.43 -40.63 -6.56
CA TYR A 100 15.42 -39.33 -5.89
C TYR A 100 14.04 -38.69 -6.00
N THR A 101 13.72 -37.78 -5.08
CA THR A 101 12.41 -37.11 -5.03
C THR A 101 12.54 -35.62 -5.29
N VAL A 102 11.64 -35.08 -6.10
CA VAL A 102 11.56 -33.66 -6.48
C VAL A 102 10.28 -33.06 -5.91
N LYS A 103 10.36 -31.91 -5.24
CA LYS A 103 9.18 -31.25 -4.64
C LYS A 103 8.29 -30.61 -5.73
N PRO A 104 7.01 -30.29 -5.42
CA PRO A 104 6.12 -29.56 -6.35
C PRO A 104 6.63 -28.19 -6.83
N GLU A 105 7.46 -27.52 -6.04
CA GLU A 105 8.05 -26.20 -6.33
C GLU A 105 9.39 -26.29 -7.09
N GLU A 106 9.88 -27.52 -7.30
CA GLU A 106 11.16 -27.84 -7.89
C GLU A 106 10.98 -28.59 -9.22
N GLN A 107 11.93 -28.44 -10.13
CA GLN A 107 12.07 -29.29 -11.31
C GLN A 107 13.49 -29.86 -11.36
N SER A 108 13.63 -31.06 -11.90
CA SER A 108 14.94 -31.67 -12.11
C SER A 108 15.35 -31.54 -13.56
N VAL A 109 16.60 -31.15 -13.80
CA VAL A 109 17.22 -31.25 -15.14
C VAL A 109 18.14 -32.44 -15.14
N GLU A 110 17.79 -33.47 -15.92
CA GLU A 110 18.52 -34.72 -16.02
C GLU A 110 19.53 -34.66 -17.17
N LEU A 111 20.80 -34.89 -16.82
CA LEU A 111 21.94 -34.89 -17.71
C LEU A 111 22.43 -36.32 -17.93
N PHE A 112 22.37 -36.84 -19.16
CA PHE A 112 23.01 -38.11 -19.53
C PHE A 112 24.42 -37.84 -20.04
N LEU A 113 25.44 -38.30 -19.30
CA LEU A 113 26.87 -38.08 -19.60
C LEU A 113 27.21 -36.60 -19.89
N GLY A 114 26.57 -35.67 -19.18
CA GLY A 114 26.76 -34.22 -19.35
C GLY A 114 26.00 -33.57 -20.50
N LYS A 115 25.16 -34.31 -21.25
CA LYS A 115 24.20 -33.74 -22.21
C LYS A 115 22.81 -33.69 -21.60
N PHE A 116 22.05 -32.64 -21.87
CA PHE A 116 20.64 -32.57 -21.50
C PHE A 116 19.87 -33.78 -22.07
N SER A 117 19.06 -34.41 -21.21
CA SER A 117 18.24 -35.57 -21.56
C SER A 117 16.75 -35.27 -21.39
N GLN A 118 16.33 -34.83 -20.21
CA GLN A 118 14.92 -34.62 -19.89
C GLN A 118 14.73 -33.67 -18.69
N ILE A 119 13.58 -33.01 -18.61
CA ILE A 119 13.10 -32.32 -17.41
C ILE A 119 12.25 -33.31 -16.59
N GLY A 120 12.70 -33.63 -15.38
CA GLY A 120 11.99 -34.46 -14.41
C GLY A 120 10.87 -33.68 -13.73
N GLN A 121 9.66 -34.25 -13.75
CA GLN A 121 8.47 -33.68 -13.12
C GLN A 121 8.50 -33.88 -11.59
N PRO A 122 7.71 -33.11 -10.80
CA PRO A 122 7.59 -33.34 -9.36
C PRO A 122 7.14 -34.77 -9.03
N GLY A 123 7.77 -35.38 -8.02
CA GLY A 123 7.53 -36.77 -7.64
C GLY A 123 8.81 -37.60 -7.52
N LEU A 124 8.69 -38.91 -7.72
CA LEU A 124 9.80 -39.86 -7.67
C LEU A 124 10.43 -40.03 -9.05
N ASN A 125 11.70 -39.66 -9.18
CA ASN A 125 12.49 -39.75 -10.41
C ASN A 125 13.67 -40.72 -10.23
N PHE A 126 14.32 -41.12 -11.34
CA PHE A 126 15.35 -42.16 -11.35
C PHE A 126 16.59 -41.72 -12.16
N ALA A 127 17.67 -41.38 -11.47
CA ALA A 127 18.93 -40.93 -12.04
C ALA A 127 20.08 -41.90 -11.67
N PRO A 128 20.39 -42.90 -12.52
CA PRO A 128 21.46 -43.85 -12.27
C PRO A 128 22.86 -43.22 -12.41
N TRP A 129 23.42 -42.75 -11.29
CA TRP A 129 24.81 -42.32 -11.20
C TRP A 129 25.77 -43.50 -11.50
N PRO A 130 26.83 -43.36 -12.33
CA PRO A 130 27.41 -42.11 -12.84
C PRO A 130 26.93 -41.70 -14.25
N PHE A 131 25.96 -42.39 -14.84
CA PHE A 131 25.52 -42.14 -16.21
C PHE A 131 24.54 -40.97 -16.33
N VAL A 132 23.67 -40.81 -15.33
CA VAL A 132 22.74 -39.69 -15.21
C VAL A 132 23.06 -38.88 -13.95
N THR A 133 23.12 -37.56 -14.10
CA THR A 133 23.17 -36.62 -12.98
C THR A 133 21.93 -35.73 -13.00
N ALA A 134 21.25 -35.58 -11.87
CA ALA A 134 20.04 -34.78 -11.73
C ALA A 134 20.34 -33.48 -10.98
N ASN A 135 20.04 -32.33 -11.60
CA ASN A 135 20.14 -31.02 -10.98
C ASN A 135 18.74 -30.53 -10.60
N VAL A 136 18.42 -30.53 -9.30
CA VAL A 136 17.11 -30.08 -8.80
C VAL A 136 17.15 -28.58 -8.50
N ILE A 137 16.22 -27.82 -9.10
CA ILE A 137 16.16 -26.35 -9.00
C ILE A 137 14.75 -25.95 -8.55
N ALA A 138 14.66 -25.00 -7.62
CA ALA A 138 13.41 -24.37 -7.26
C ALA A 138 13.00 -23.36 -8.36
N VAL A 139 11.96 -23.72 -9.12
CA VAL A 139 11.47 -22.99 -10.32
C VAL A 139 10.31 -22.07 -9.96
N THR A 140 9.43 -22.52 -9.08
CA THR A 140 8.20 -21.82 -8.68
C THR A 140 8.37 -20.57 -7.80
N PRO A 141 9.28 -20.50 -6.79
CA PRO A 141 9.30 -19.36 -5.87
C PRO A 141 9.78 -18.07 -6.56
N GLU A 142 9.07 -16.97 -6.30
CA GLU A 142 9.50 -15.62 -6.68
C GLU A 142 10.84 -15.28 -5.99
N ARG A 143 11.82 -14.83 -6.77
CA ARG A 143 13.10 -14.29 -6.30
C ARG A 143 13.12 -12.79 -6.52
N ILE A 144 13.84 -12.07 -5.67
CA ILE A 144 13.88 -10.61 -5.64
C ILE A 144 15.34 -10.17 -5.74
N GLU A 145 15.68 -9.47 -6.82
CA GLU A 145 16.95 -8.75 -6.95
C GLU A 145 16.73 -7.27 -6.65
N ASN A 146 17.58 -6.69 -5.80
CA ASN A 146 17.53 -5.27 -5.45
C ASN A 146 18.66 -4.53 -6.16
N ILE A 147 18.32 -3.58 -7.03
CA ILE A 147 19.26 -2.78 -7.82
C ILE A 147 19.13 -1.31 -7.40
N GLY A 148 20.24 -0.69 -7.04
CA GLY A 148 20.28 0.68 -6.53
C GLY A 148 21.39 0.90 -5.50
N VAL A 149 21.44 2.09 -4.91
CA VAL A 149 22.46 2.51 -3.93
C VAL A 149 22.33 1.74 -2.61
N GLY A 150 21.17 1.14 -2.31
CA GLY A 150 21.01 0.18 -1.22
C GLY A 150 21.64 -1.20 -1.44
N GLY A 151 22.13 -1.51 -2.66
CA GLY A 151 22.75 -2.78 -3.02
C GLY A 151 24.25 -2.87 -2.67
N SER A 152 24.89 -4.00 -3.00
CA SER A 152 26.31 -4.24 -2.68
C SER A 152 27.32 -3.39 -3.49
N ASN A 153 26.85 -2.57 -4.43
CA ASN A 153 27.65 -1.60 -5.19
C ASN A 153 27.00 -0.22 -5.02
N SER A 154 27.73 0.75 -4.44
CA SER A 154 27.18 2.07 -4.08
C SER A 154 26.83 2.99 -5.26
N ASP A 155 27.29 2.67 -6.48
CA ASP A 155 27.32 3.63 -7.59
C ASP A 155 26.32 3.28 -8.72
N SER A 156 25.67 2.10 -8.68
CA SER A 156 24.80 1.61 -9.76
C SER A 156 23.42 2.28 -9.82
N GLY A 157 22.94 2.85 -8.70
CA GLY A 157 21.66 3.58 -8.66
C GLY A 157 21.71 5.02 -9.18
N LEU A 158 22.91 5.59 -9.40
CA LEU A 158 23.08 6.97 -9.87
C LEU A 158 22.96 7.07 -11.40
N MET A 159 21.89 7.72 -11.85
CA MET A 159 21.53 7.87 -13.26
C MET A 159 21.34 9.33 -13.67
N LEU A 160 21.54 9.61 -14.95
CA LEU A 160 21.32 10.94 -15.55
C LEU A 160 20.04 10.89 -16.39
N THR A 161 19.11 11.80 -16.12
CA THR A 161 17.87 11.97 -16.91
C THR A 161 18.14 12.72 -18.21
N GLY A 162 17.19 12.65 -19.16
CA GLY A 162 17.26 13.38 -20.43
C GLY A 162 17.17 14.90 -20.30
N ASP A 163 16.84 15.42 -19.11
CA ASP A 163 16.88 16.85 -18.76
C ASP A 163 18.09 17.22 -17.87
N GLU A 164 19.19 16.46 -17.98
CA GLU A 164 20.49 16.69 -17.34
C GLU A 164 20.51 16.64 -15.80
N ASN A 165 19.48 16.08 -15.16
CA ASN A 165 19.45 15.90 -13.71
C ASN A 165 20.02 14.55 -13.28
N ILE A 166 20.77 14.54 -12.18
CA ILE A 166 21.20 13.30 -11.52
C ILE A 166 20.09 12.84 -10.57
N VAL A 167 19.78 11.54 -10.60
CA VAL A 167 18.79 10.89 -9.75
C VAL A 167 19.36 9.60 -9.17
N ASP A 168 19.09 9.36 -7.89
CA ASP A 168 19.34 8.10 -7.19
C ASP A 168 18.07 7.25 -7.25
N ILE A 169 18.17 6.06 -7.85
CA ILE A 169 17.05 5.14 -8.08
C ILE A 169 17.33 3.80 -7.41
N ASP A 170 16.44 3.42 -6.50
CA ASP A 170 16.34 2.08 -5.91
C ASP A 170 15.11 1.36 -6.49
N PHE A 171 15.31 0.18 -7.08
CA PHE A 171 14.23 -0.64 -7.63
C PHE A 171 14.49 -2.14 -7.46
N GLN A 172 13.41 -2.94 -7.46
CA GLN A 172 13.46 -4.39 -7.24
C GLN A 172 12.88 -5.13 -8.44
N VAL A 173 13.63 -6.10 -8.96
CA VAL A 173 13.16 -7.00 -10.03
C VAL A 173 12.71 -8.31 -9.41
N VAL A 174 11.43 -8.63 -9.56
CA VAL A 174 10.84 -9.88 -9.08
C VAL A 174 10.70 -10.85 -10.25
N TRP A 175 11.34 -12.01 -10.15
CA TRP A 175 11.46 -12.98 -11.23
C TRP A 175 11.23 -14.41 -10.75
N ASN A 176 10.90 -15.29 -11.70
CA ASN A 176 10.91 -16.74 -11.50
C ASN A 176 11.49 -17.43 -12.75
N ILE A 177 11.74 -18.73 -12.64
CA ILE A 177 12.24 -19.54 -13.76
C ILE A 177 11.01 -20.07 -14.51
N ASN A 178 11.01 -19.93 -15.83
CA ASN A 178 10.01 -20.50 -16.72
C ASN A 178 10.52 -21.80 -17.36
N ASP A 179 11.77 -21.78 -17.86
CA ASP A 179 12.45 -22.97 -18.40
C ASP A 179 13.78 -23.23 -17.65
N PRO A 180 13.91 -24.34 -16.91
CA PRO A 180 15.14 -24.66 -16.16
C PRO A 180 16.29 -25.18 -17.05
N GLN A 181 16.02 -25.61 -18.30
CA GLN A 181 17.06 -25.99 -19.26
C GLN A 181 17.81 -24.74 -19.72
N GLU A 182 17.07 -23.78 -20.28
CA GLU A 182 17.63 -22.50 -20.75
C GLU A 182 18.40 -21.78 -19.63
N TYR A 183 17.80 -21.68 -18.44
CA TYR A 183 18.41 -21.10 -17.24
C TYR A 183 19.76 -21.75 -16.86
N LEU A 184 19.92 -23.07 -17.03
CA LEU A 184 21.13 -23.79 -16.66
C LEU A 184 22.26 -23.74 -17.69
N PHE A 185 21.92 -23.66 -18.98
CA PHE A 185 22.92 -23.80 -20.06
C PHE A 185 23.29 -22.48 -20.74
N ASN A 186 22.37 -21.51 -20.75
CA ASN A 186 22.58 -20.25 -21.48
C ASN A 186 23.08 -19.11 -20.56
N LEU A 187 22.78 -19.17 -19.26
CA LEU A 187 23.28 -18.22 -18.26
C LEU A 187 24.33 -18.85 -17.34
N ARG A 188 25.51 -18.21 -17.24
CA ARG A 188 26.56 -18.63 -16.28
C ARG A 188 26.25 -18.15 -14.86
N ASP A 189 25.94 -16.87 -14.72
CA ASP A 189 25.64 -16.19 -13.45
C ASP A 189 24.32 -15.42 -13.62
N PRO A 190 23.16 -16.05 -13.34
CA PRO A 190 21.86 -15.46 -13.68
C PRO A 190 21.57 -14.18 -12.89
N GLU A 191 21.89 -14.15 -11.59
CA GLU A 191 21.69 -12.98 -10.71
C GLU A 191 22.47 -11.75 -11.22
N LEU A 192 23.76 -11.92 -11.55
CA LEU A 192 24.58 -10.88 -12.15
C LEU A 192 24.07 -10.43 -13.53
N THR A 193 23.55 -11.36 -14.33
CA THR A 193 23.01 -11.05 -15.66
C THR A 193 21.71 -10.26 -15.57
N ILE A 194 20.79 -10.65 -14.68
CA ILE A 194 19.54 -9.92 -14.40
C ILE A 194 19.88 -8.51 -13.92
N ASN A 195 20.80 -8.37 -12.97
CA ASN A 195 21.21 -7.08 -12.42
C ASN A 195 21.83 -6.16 -13.50
N ALA A 196 22.71 -6.67 -14.36
CA ALA A 196 23.31 -5.90 -15.45
C ALA A 196 22.29 -5.50 -16.54
N VAL A 197 21.39 -6.41 -16.93
CA VAL A 197 20.32 -6.12 -17.90
C VAL A 197 19.34 -5.11 -17.34
N ALA A 198 18.95 -5.25 -16.07
CA ALA A 198 18.03 -4.35 -15.39
C ALA A 198 18.62 -2.95 -15.20
N GLU A 199 19.89 -2.82 -14.79
CA GLU A 199 20.58 -1.53 -14.73
C GLU A 199 20.65 -0.87 -16.11
N SER A 200 21.02 -1.62 -17.16
CA SER A 200 21.12 -1.10 -18.52
C SER A 200 19.77 -0.64 -19.07
N ALA A 201 18.72 -1.46 -18.90
CA ALA A 201 17.35 -1.14 -19.32
C ALA A 201 16.80 0.08 -18.56
N MET A 202 17.11 0.19 -17.26
CA MET A 202 16.73 1.37 -16.47
C MET A 202 17.48 2.61 -16.95
N ARG A 203 18.81 2.55 -17.12
CA ARG A 203 19.61 3.67 -17.66
C ARG A 203 19.07 4.17 -19.00
N GLU A 204 18.67 3.27 -19.89
CA GLU A 204 18.07 3.66 -21.18
C GLU A 204 16.77 4.46 -20.98
N ILE A 205 15.84 3.95 -20.18
CA ILE A 205 14.53 4.59 -19.97
C ILE A 205 14.70 5.94 -19.25
N ILE A 206 15.59 6.03 -18.25
CA ILE A 206 15.86 7.28 -17.51
C ILE A 206 16.52 8.33 -18.40
N ALA A 207 17.49 7.96 -19.24
CA ALA A 207 18.13 8.87 -20.19
C ALA A 207 17.16 9.42 -21.25
N GLN A 208 16.06 8.72 -21.54
CA GLN A 208 14.97 9.18 -22.42
C GLN A 208 13.86 9.96 -21.68
N SER A 209 13.92 10.04 -20.35
CA SER A 209 12.84 10.59 -19.50
C SER A 209 13.28 11.87 -18.79
N GLN A 210 12.31 12.72 -18.44
CA GLN A 210 12.51 13.91 -17.59
C GLN A 210 12.40 13.54 -16.11
N LEU A 211 13.05 14.30 -15.22
CA LEU A 211 13.04 14.01 -13.78
C LEU A 211 11.65 14.14 -13.15
N ALA A 212 10.94 15.24 -13.42
CA ALA A 212 9.71 15.57 -12.70
C ALA A 212 8.56 14.54 -12.83
N PRO A 213 8.32 13.91 -14.01
CA PRO A 213 7.33 12.84 -14.13
C PRO A 213 7.71 11.55 -13.39
N ILE A 214 9.00 11.18 -13.36
CA ILE A 214 9.53 10.01 -12.63
C ILE A 214 9.24 10.15 -11.14
N LEU A 215 9.49 11.33 -10.57
CA LEU A 215 9.28 11.57 -9.14
C LEU A 215 7.81 11.37 -8.71
N ASN A 216 6.85 11.74 -9.56
CA ASN A 216 5.45 11.97 -9.13
C ASN A 216 4.41 10.99 -9.68
N ARG A 217 4.38 10.74 -11.01
CA ARG A 217 3.20 10.14 -11.67
C ARG A 217 3.52 8.92 -12.51
N ASP A 218 4.63 8.94 -13.22
CA ASP A 218 4.84 8.01 -14.34
C ASP A 218 5.60 6.74 -13.89
N ARG A 219 5.88 6.57 -12.59
CA ARG A 219 6.54 5.38 -11.99
C ARG A 219 5.93 4.06 -12.45
N GLY A 220 4.60 3.96 -12.52
CA GLY A 220 3.91 2.74 -12.97
C GLY A 220 4.14 2.43 -14.46
N ILE A 221 4.10 3.46 -15.31
CA ILE A 221 4.35 3.33 -16.77
C ILE A 221 5.81 2.96 -17.02
N ILE A 222 6.73 3.55 -16.25
CA ILE A 222 8.16 3.24 -16.30
C ILE A 222 8.41 1.80 -15.84
N ALA A 223 7.76 1.32 -14.78
CA ALA A 223 7.87 -0.06 -14.30
C ALA A 223 7.37 -1.09 -15.32
N GLU A 224 6.27 -0.80 -16.01
CA GLU A 224 5.74 -1.63 -17.10
C GLU A 224 6.72 -1.67 -18.29
N ARG A 225 7.17 -0.51 -18.76
CA ARG A 225 8.17 -0.41 -19.85
C ARG A 225 9.50 -1.08 -19.49
N LEU A 226 9.94 -0.96 -18.24
CA LEU A 226 11.16 -1.58 -17.74
C LEU A 226 11.03 -3.11 -17.67
N LYS A 227 9.88 -3.63 -17.19
CA LYS A 227 9.58 -5.06 -17.24
C LYS A 227 9.67 -5.60 -18.67
N ASP A 228 9.03 -4.93 -19.64
CA ASP A 228 9.03 -5.37 -21.03
C ASP A 228 10.43 -5.32 -21.67
N LEU A 229 11.23 -4.29 -21.35
CA LEU A 229 12.60 -4.15 -21.85
C LEU A 229 13.55 -5.18 -21.25
N ILE A 230 13.43 -5.48 -19.94
CA ILE A 230 14.20 -6.55 -19.29
C ILE A 230 13.78 -7.90 -19.87
N GLN A 231 12.47 -8.19 -19.98
CA GLN A 231 11.99 -9.48 -20.51
C GLN A 231 12.42 -9.70 -21.96
N SER A 232 12.29 -8.69 -22.83
CA SER A 232 12.73 -8.81 -24.23
C SER A 232 14.25 -8.98 -24.36
N THR A 233 15.04 -8.31 -23.52
CA THR A 233 16.51 -8.50 -23.48
C THR A 233 16.88 -9.88 -22.98
N LEU A 234 16.29 -10.36 -21.88
CA LEU A 234 16.51 -11.70 -21.33
C LEU A 234 16.01 -12.82 -22.27
N ASN A 235 14.95 -12.58 -23.05
CA ASN A 235 14.52 -13.49 -24.11
C ASN A 235 15.54 -13.56 -25.25
N SER A 236 16.26 -12.46 -25.56
CA SER A 236 17.30 -12.47 -26.61
C SER A 236 18.55 -13.28 -26.24
N TYR A 237 18.68 -13.68 -24.97
CA TYR A 237 19.73 -14.57 -24.46
C TYR A 237 19.23 -16.00 -24.23
N ASP A 238 18.00 -16.34 -24.65
CA ASP A 238 17.34 -17.62 -24.39
C ASP A 238 17.49 -18.04 -22.91
N SER A 239 17.16 -17.13 -21.99
CA SER A 239 17.51 -17.27 -20.57
C SER A 239 16.60 -18.17 -19.73
N GLY A 240 15.44 -18.59 -20.25
CA GLY A 240 14.43 -19.33 -19.49
C GLY A 240 13.81 -18.55 -18.32
N LEU A 241 14.06 -17.23 -18.20
CA LEU A 241 13.60 -16.39 -17.10
C LEU A 241 12.30 -15.65 -17.41
N ASN A 242 11.43 -15.50 -16.40
CA ASN A 242 10.22 -14.70 -16.49
C ASN A 242 10.21 -13.60 -15.41
N ILE A 243 10.03 -12.36 -15.83
CA ILE A 243 9.92 -11.19 -14.96
C ILE A 243 8.45 -11.01 -14.56
N VAL A 244 8.16 -11.26 -13.29
CA VAL A 244 6.81 -11.11 -12.74
C VAL A 244 6.43 -9.64 -12.70
N ARG A 245 7.27 -8.81 -12.08
CA ARG A 245 7.06 -7.37 -11.85
C ARG A 245 8.36 -6.66 -11.50
N VAL A 246 8.38 -5.34 -11.69
CA VAL A 246 9.43 -4.46 -11.18
C VAL A 246 8.79 -3.47 -10.21
N ASN A 247 9.34 -3.34 -9.00
CA ASN A 247 8.88 -2.40 -7.98
C ASN A 247 9.85 -1.21 -7.93
N PHE A 248 9.35 0.03 -7.92
CA PHE A 248 10.17 1.22 -7.66
C PHE A 248 10.08 1.60 -6.18
N ASP A 249 11.21 1.57 -5.48
CA ASP A 249 11.28 1.92 -4.06
C ASP A 249 11.54 3.42 -3.88
N ARG A 250 12.61 3.91 -4.50
CA ARG A 250 13.07 5.30 -4.42
C ARG A 250 13.47 5.84 -5.78
N ALA A 251 13.16 7.11 -5.99
CA ALA A 251 13.72 7.94 -7.05
C ALA A 251 13.80 9.34 -6.45
N ASP A 252 14.98 9.77 -6.01
CA ASP A 252 15.22 11.05 -5.33
C ASP A 252 16.49 11.73 -5.90
N PRO A 253 16.56 13.07 -5.94
CA PRO A 253 17.81 13.77 -6.26
C PRO A 253 18.89 13.52 -5.19
N PRO A 254 20.19 13.57 -5.54
CA PRO A 254 21.29 13.47 -4.58
C PRO A 254 21.17 14.45 -3.41
N ARG A 255 21.60 14.02 -2.22
CA ARG A 255 21.41 14.75 -0.96
C ARG A 255 22.08 16.12 -0.94
N GLU A 256 23.11 16.30 -1.75
CA GLU A 256 23.89 17.52 -1.94
C GLU A 256 23.06 18.63 -2.61
N VAL A 257 22.08 18.27 -3.45
CA VAL A 257 21.30 19.22 -4.28
C VAL A 257 19.81 19.23 -3.96
N ILE A 258 19.31 18.26 -3.20
CA ILE A 258 17.88 18.07 -2.92
C ILE A 258 17.20 19.31 -2.32
N ASP A 259 17.90 20.08 -1.48
CA ASP A 259 17.34 21.29 -0.86
C ASP A 259 17.24 22.47 -1.84
N ALA A 260 18.19 22.60 -2.77
CA ALA A 260 18.08 23.56 -3.87
C ALA A 260 16.89 23.22 -4.79
N PHE A 261 16.69 21.92 -5.07
CA PHE A 261 15.55 21.44 -5.87
C PHE A 261 14.21 21.68 -5.18
N LYS A 262 14.09 21.39 -3.88
CA LYS A 262 12.91 21.73 -3.06
C LYS A 262 12.63 23.24 -3.08
N ASN A 263 13.66 24.08 -3.00
CA ASN A 263 13.50 25.54 -3.06
C ASN A 263 12.90 25.97 -4.41
N VAL A 264 13.41 25.46 -5.53
CA VAL A 264 12.84 25.73 -6.87
C VAL A 264 11.38 25.27 -6.95
N GLN A 265 11.08 24.03 -6.57
CA GLN A 265 9.70 23.52 -6.55
C GLN A 265 8.77 24.36 -5.66
N SER A 266 9.23 24.79 -4.49
CA SER A 266 8.44 25.63 -3.59
C SER A 266 8.15 27.01 -4.21
N ALA A 267 9.12 27.58 -4.94
CA ALA A 267 8.96 28.85 -5.65
C ALA A 267 8.01 28.72 -6.84
N GLU A 268 8.04 27.61 -7.58
CA GLU A 268 7.07 27.34 -8.65
C GLU A 268 5.65 27.13 -8.10
N GLN A 269 5.50 26.35 -7.03
CA GLN A 269 4.21 26.20 -6.35
C GLN A 269 3.69 27.53 -5.79
N GLN A 270 4.57 28.41 -5.31
CA GLN A 270 4.21 29.73 -4.85
C GLN A 270 3.81 30.65 -6.01
N ARG A 271 4.54 30.63 -7.15
CA ARG A 271 4.18 31.34 -8.39
C ARG A 271 2.78 30.92 -8.85
N ASP A 272 2.54 29.61 -8.97
CA ASP A 272 1.29 29.06 -9.47
C ASP A 272 0.12 29.33 -8.50
N ARG A 273 0.39 29.36 -7.19
CA ARG A 273 -0.58 29.79 -6.17
C ARG A 273 -0.92 31.27 -6.33
N LEU A 274 0.08 32.15 -6.39
CA LEU A 274 -0.13 33.59 -6.54
C LEU A 274 -0.86 33.93 -7.84
N GLN A 275 -0.56 33.22 -8.94
CA GLN A 275 -1.29 33.35 -10.19
C GLN A 275 -2.76 32.94 -10.03
N LYS A 276 -3.03 31.78 -9.42
CA LYS A 276 -4.41 31.33 -9.17
C LYS A 276 -5.18 32.24 -8.21
N GLU A 277 -4.51 32.83 -7.21
CA GLU A 277 -5.09 33.84 -6.31
C GLU A 277 -5.42 35.14 -7.05
N ALA A 278 -4.52 35.60 -7.94
CA ALA A 278 -4.76 36.77 -8.78
C ALA A 278 -5.90 36.54 -9.79
N ASP A 279 -5.93 35.37 -10.44
CA ASP A 279 -7.01 34.96 -11.34
C ASP A 279 -8.35 34.85 -10.58
N ALA A 280 -8.36 34.27 -9.38
CA ALA A 280 -9.55 34.18 -8.53
C ALA A 280 -10.06 35.57 -8.11
N TYR A 281 -9.16 36.48 -7.72
CA TYR A 281 -9.50 37.86 -7.39
C TYR A 281 -10.07 38.61 -8.59
N ALA A 282 -9.42 38.53 -9.76
CA ALA A 282 -9.90 39.15 -10.99
C ALA A 282 -11.29 38.62 -11.39
N ASN A 283 -11.52 37.31 -11.28
CA ASN A 283 -12.83 36.70 -11.54
C ASN A 283 -13.89 37.15 -10.52
N THR A 284 -13.53 37.29 -9.23
CA THR A 284 -14.46 37.77 -8.19
C THR A 284 -14.84 39.24 -8.41
N VAL A 285 -13.88 40.11 -8.74
CA VAL A 285 -14.14 41.52 -9.04
C VAL A 285 -15.01 41.65 -10.30
N LEU A 286 -14.70 40.89 -11.37
CA LEU A 286 -15.49 40.89 -12.61
C LEU A 286 -16.92 40.38 -12.38
N ALA A 287 -17.09 39.31 -11.60
CA ALA A 287 -18.40 38.77 -11.24
C ALA A 287 -19.19 39.75 -10.35
N GLY A 288 -18.55 40.38 -9.37
CA GLY A 288 -19.14 41.40 -8.51
C GLY A 288 -19.62 42.62 -9.29
N ALA A 289 -18.80 43.14 -10.21
CA ALA A 289 -19.17 44.26 -11.08
C ALA A 289 -20.35 43.91 -12.02
N ARG A 290 -20.38 42.69 -12.56
CA ARG A 290 -21.54 42.20 -13.35
C ARG A 290 -22.79 42.07 -12.49
N GLY A 291 -22.68 41.56 -11.27
CA GLY A 291 -23.78 41.46 -10.31
C GLY A 291 -24.37 42.82 -9.95
N GLN A 292 -23.51 43.81 -9.65
CA GLN A 292 -23.93 45.19 -9.37
C GLN A 292 -24.58 45.86 -10.58
N ALA A 293 -24.04 45.66 -11.79
CA ALA A 293 -24.64 46.20 -13.01
C ALA A 293 -26.02 45.59 -13.30
N ALA A 294 -26.19 44.28 -13.10
CA ALA A 294 -27.48 43.61 -13.22
C ALA A 294 -28.47 44.09 -12.15
N GLN A 295 -28.05 44.16 -10.88
CA GLN A 295 -28.87 44.68 -9.79
C GLN A 295 -29.37 46.10 -10.06
N LEU A 296 -28.50 47.01 -10.49
CA LEU A 296 -28.87 48.39 -10.81
C LEU A 296 -29.88 48.48 -11.97
N LEU A 297 -29.76 47.58 -12.96
CA LEU A 297 -30.70 47.49 -14.08
C LEU A 297 -32.07 47.00 -13.60
N GLU A 298 -32.12 45.92 -12.82
CA GLU A 298 -33.36 45.39 -12.23
C GLU A 298 -34.03 46.41 -11.28
N GLU A 299 -33.25 47.15 -10.47
CA GLU A 299 -33.76 48.25 -9.64
C GLU A 299 -34.35 49.40 -10.48
N ALA A 300 -33.69 49.76 -11.59
CA ALA A 300 -34.19 50.78 -12.51
C ALA A 300 -35.45 50.31 -13.27
N GLU A 301 -35.53 49.04 -13.66
CA GLU A 301 -36.73 48.46 -14.27
C GLU A 301 -37.88 48.35 -13.27
N GLY A 302 -37.60 47.96 -12.02
CA GLY A 302 -38.55 47.95 -10.92
C GLY A 302 -39.09 49.34 -10.62
N TYR A 303 -38.23 50.36 -10.54
CA TYR A 303 -38.64 51.76 -10.37
C TYR A 303 -39.50 52.26 -11.55
N ARG A 304 -39.08 51.97 -12.79
CA ARG A 304 -39.86 52.29 -14.00
C ARG A 304 -41.25 51.65 -13.95
N ALA A 305 -41.33 50.37 -13.60
CA ALA A 305 -42.59 49.65 -13.47
C ALA A 305 -43.46 50.24 -12.35
N GLN A 306 -42.88 50.57 -11.20
CA GLN A 306 -43.59 51.22 -10.09
C GLN A 306 -44.18 52.58 -10.51
N VAL A 307 -43.39 53.44 -11.15
CA VAL A 307 -43.85 54.78 -11.61
C VAL A 307 -44.95 54.66 -12.66
N VAL A 308 -44.81 53.76 -13.64
CA VAL A 308 -45.85 53.51 -14.66
C VAL A 308 -47.12 52.97 -14.02
N ASN A 309 -47.03 51.91 -13.20
CA ASN A 309 -48.20 51.32 -12.54
C ASN A 309 -48.90 52.30 -11.59
N GLN A 310 -48.15 53.19 -10.92
CA GLN A 310 -48.73 54.23 -10.07
C GLN A 310 -49.44 55.30 -10.90
N ALA A 311 -48.84 55.78 -11.99
CA ALA A 311 -49.47 56.74 -12.90
C ALA A 311 -50.74 56.16 -13.58
N GLU A 312 -50.70 54.89 -14.01
CA GLU A 312 -51.87 54.18 -14.54
C GLU A 312 -52.94 53.98 -13.46
N GLY A 313 -52.55 53.65 -12.22
CA GLY A 313 -53.46 53.54 -11.09
C GLY A 313 -54.14 54.86 -10.74
N GLU A 314 -53.40 55.97 -10.73
CA GLU A 314 -53.92 57.31 -10.49
C GLU A 314 -54.83 57.78 -11.64
N ALA A 315 -54.46 57.55 -12.90
CA ALA A 315 -55.31 57.84 -14.07
C ALA A 315 -56.59 57.00 -14.08
N SER A 316 -56.49 55.72 -13.72
CA SER A 316 -57.64 54.81 -13.56
C SER A 316 -58.59 55.31 -12.48
N ARG A 317 -58.08 55.65 -11.28
CA ARG A 317 -58.90 56.29 -10.22
C ARG A 317 -59.56 57.58 -10.71
N PHE A 318 -58.82 58.45 -11.38
CA PHE A 318 -59.35 59.72 -11.89
C PHE A 318 -60.49 59.48 -12.89
N SER A 319 -60.32 58.57 -13.84
CA SER A 319 -61.35 58.24 -14.83
C SER A 319 -62.61 57.64 -14.19
N ALA A 320 -62.47 56.79 -13.17
CA ALA A 320 -63.59 56.25 -12.41
C ALA A 320 -64.36 57.35 -11.64
N VAL A 321 -63.64 58.25 -10.96
CA VAL A 321 -64.24 59.40 -10.25
C VAL A 321 -64.93 60.36 -11.22
N LEU A 322 -64.34 60.63 -12.39
CA LEU A 322 -64.93 61.45 -13.44
C LEU A 322 -66.23 60.84 -13.97
N GLY A 323 -66.27 59.51 -14.14
CA GLY A 323 -67.45 58.76 -14.55
C GLY A 323 -68.63 58.88 -13.58
N GLU A 324 -68.38 58.88 -12.27
CA GLU A 324 -69.43 59.11 -11.26
C GLU A 324 -69.79 60.61 -11.13
N TYR A 325 -68.81 61.51 -11.20
CA TYR A 325 -69.05 62.96 -11.20
C TYR A 325 -69.96 63.40 -12.35
N ALA A 326 -69.80 62.81 -13.54
CA ALA A 326 -70.65 63.07 -14.70
C ALA A 326 -72.12 62.63 -14.50
N LYS A 327 -72.38 61.63 -13.65
CA LYS A 327 -73.76 61.20 -13.31
C LYS A 327 -74.38 62.09 -12.24
N ALA A 328 -73.61 62.51 -11.24
CA ALA A 328 -74.12 63.26 -10.09
C ALA A 328 -73.05 64.23 -9.52
N PRO A 329 -72.95 65.47 -10.03
CA PRO A 329 -71.83 66.35 -9.72
C PRO A 329 -71.83 66.90 -8.28
N ASP A 330 -72.99 67.31 -7.75
CA ASP A 330 -73.07 67.97 -6.44
C ASP A 330 -72.75 67.06 -5.27
N VAL A 331 -73.29 65.82 -5.28
CA VAL A 331 -73.01 64.82 -4.25
C VAL A 331 -71.56 64.36 -4.30
N THR A 332 -71.00 64.19 -5.49
CA THR A 332 -69.60 63.75 -5.67
C THR A 332 -68.64 64.83 -5.18
N ARG A 333 -68.87 66.10 -5.52
CA ARG A 333 -68.07 67.24 -5.02
C ARG A 333 -68.14 67.35 -3.50
N LYS A 334 -69.34 67.26 -2.92
CA LYS A 334 -69.52 67.36 -1.45
C LYS A 334 -68.85 66.19 -0.72
N ARG A 335 -68.91 64.98 -1.28
CA ARG A 335 -68.20 63.80 -0.76
C ARG A 335 -66.68 64.02 -0.77
N LEU A 336 -66.09 64.35 -1.92
CA LEU A 336 -64.65 64.61 -2.04
C LEU A 336 -64.17 65.71 -1.08
N TYR A 337 -64.94 66.78 -0.90
CA TYR A 337 -64.63 67.83 0.07
C TYR A 337 -64.64 67.32 1.52
N LEU A 338 -65.62 66.49 1.90
CA LEU A 338 -65.70 65.93 3.25
C LEU A 338 -64.60 64.88 3.49
N GLU A 339 -64.32 63.99 2.54
CA GLU A 339 -63.24 62.99 2.64
C GLU A 339 -61.84 63.66 2.72
N THR A 340 -61.59 64.68 1.89
CA THR A 340 -60.31 65.43 1.98
C THR A 340 -60.20 66.27 3.24
N MET A 341 -61.29 66.87 3.71
CA MET A 341 -61.31 67.57 5.00
C MET A 341 -61.13 66.61 6.17
N GLU A 342 -61.69 65.40 6.10
CA GLU A 342 -61.50 64.33 7.09
C GLU A 342 -60.03 63.86 7.13
N GLU A 343 -59.40 63.59 5.97
CA GLU A 343 -57.99 63.19 5.92
C GLU A 343 -57.06 64.31 6.44
N VAL A 344 -57.26 65.55 5.95
CA VAL A 344 -56.43 66.69 6.33
C VAL A 344 -56.63 67.00 7.82
N MET A 345 -57.88 67.23 8.28
CA MET A 345 -58.12 67.51 9.69
C MET A 345 -57.79 66.30 10.58
N GLY A 346 -57.88 65.07 10.10
CA GLY A 346 -57.46 63.86 10.83
C GLY A 346 -55.98 63.86 11.20
N ARG A 347 -55.13 64.58 10.45
CA ARG A 347 -53.69 64.75 10.72
C ARG A 347 -53.35 66.01 11.53
N VAL A 348 -54.32 66.84 11.90
CA VAL A 348 -54.09 68.06 12.72
C VAL A 348 -54.67 67.89 14.12
N ASP A 349 -53.87 68.20 15.13
CA ASP A 349 -54.34 68.25 16.52
C ASP A 349 -55.41 69.34 16.68
N LYS A 350 -56.64 68.90 16.97
CA LYS A 350 -57.83 69.76 17.08
C LYS A 350 -58.13 70.07 18.55
N VAL A 351 -58.28 71.36 18.85
CA VAL A 351 -58.87 71.84 20.11
C VAL A 351 -60.24 72.41 19.78
N ILE A 352 -61.30 71.79 20.31
CA ILE A 352 -62.69 72.23 20.12
C ILE A 352 -63.15 72.91 21.42
N ILE A 353 -63.66 74.13 21.31
CA ILE A 353 -64.19 74.92 22.44
C ILE A 353 -65.70 75.04 22.23
N ASP A 354 -66.48 74.63 23.23
CA ASP A 354 -67.94 74.69 23.21
C ASP A 354 -68.42 75.96 23.94
N GLU A 355 -69.10 76.85 23.23
CA GLU A 355 -69.67 78.09 23.80
C GLU A 355 -71.07 77.88 24.43
N SER A 356 -71.65 76.67 24.35
CA SER A 356 -73.06 76.42 24.71
C SER A 356 -73.33 76.12 26.18
N GLN A 357 -72.31 76.02 27.04
CA GLN A 357 -72.47 76.07 28.49
C GLN A 357 -71.58 77.15 29.10
N GLY A 358 -72.21 78.13 29.78
CA GLY A 358 -71.56 79.28 30.41
C GLY A 358 -70.72 78.92 31.65
N GLY A 359 -69.69 78.10 31.48
CA GLY A 359 -68.69 77.76 32.49
C GLY A 359 -67.44 78.63 32.35
N GLN A 360 -67.13 79.40 33.39
CA GLN A 360 -66.06 80.39 33.39
C GLN A 360 -64.66 79.74 33.43
N GLY A 361 -63.85 79.96 32.40
CA GLY A 361 -62.38 79.84 32.47
C GLY A 361 -61.75 78.61 31.79
N VAL A 362 -61.60 78.67 30.46
CA VAL A 362 -60.59 77.86 29.75
C VAL A 362 -59.41 78.77 29.40
N VAL A 363 -58.35 78.74 30.21
CA VAL A 363 -57.10 79.45 29.90
C VAL A 363 -56.28 78.53 28.97
N PRO A 364 -55.84 78.98 27.78
CA PRO A 364 -55.03 78.16 26.90
C PRO A 364 -53.69 77.79 27.56
N TYR A 365 -53.58 76.57 28.08
CA TYR A 365 -52.31 76.05 28.57
C TYR A 365 -51.46 75.66 27.35
N LEU A 366 -50.46 76.48 27.03
CA LEU A 366 -49.43 76.16 26.05
C LEU A 366 -48.27 75.45 26.77
N PRO A 367 -48.12 74.11 26.65
CA PRO A 367 -47.04 73.38 27.29
C PRO A 367 -45.69 73.67 26.60
N LEU A 368 -45.05 74.77 26.99
CA LEU A 368 -43.70 75.13 26.51
C LEU A 368 -42.64 74.04 26.77
N ASN A 369 -42.90 73.14 27.74
CA ASN A 369 -42.03 72.01 28.04
C ASN A 369 -42.09 70.88 27.01
N GLU A 370 -43.12 70.81 26.15
CA GLU A 370 -43.31 69.70 25.19
C GLU A 370 -42.89 70.05 23.77
N LEU A 371 -42.88 71.34 23.41
CA LEU A 371 -42.29 71.86 22.16
C LEU A 371 -40.79 71.52 21.98
N GLY A 372 -40.09 71.14 23.07
CA GLY A 372 -38.70 70.69 23.04
C GLY A 372 -38.50 69.18 22.92
N LYS A 373 -39.54 68.35 23.05
CA LYS A 373 -39.42 66.89 22.85
C LYS A 373 -39.35 66.58 21.36
N LYS A 374 -38.13 66.40 20.83
CA LYS A 374 -37.92 65.70 19.57
C LYS A 374 -38.72 64.38 19.60
N PRO A 375 -39.50 64.05 18.56
CA PRO A 375 -40.22 62.78 18.51
C PRO A 375 -39.21 61.65 18.66
N ALA A 376 -39.47 60.73 19.59
CA ALA A 376 -38.60 59.59 19.80
C ALA A 376 -38.58 58.74 18.52
N THR A 377 -37.39 58.61 17.92
CA THR A 377 -37.17 57.72 16.78
C THR A 377 -37.54 56.30 17.19
N GLY A 378 -38.65 55.80 16.66
CA GLY A 378 -39.10 54.44 16.91
C GLY A 378 -38.07 53.46 16.33
N GLY A 379 -37.32 52.81 17.21
CA GLY A 379 -36.42 51.73 16.82
C GLY A 379 -37.23 50.50 16.41
N THR A 380 -37.20 50.17 15.12
CA THR A 380 -37.60 48.85 14.62
C THR A 380 -36.45 47.87 14.87
N ASN A 381 -36.72 46.83 15.66
CA ASN A 381 -36.00 45.56 15.59
C ASN A 381 -36.56 44.73 14.41
#